data_AF-A0A8K1CSY3-F1
#
_entry.id   AF-A0A8K1CSY3-F1
#
_cell.length_a   1.000
_cell.length_b   1.000
_cell.length_c   1.000
_cell.angle_alpha   90.00
_cell.angle_beta   90.00
_cell.angle_gamma   90.00
#
_symmetry.space_group_name_H-M   'P 1'
#
loop_
_entity.id
_entity.type
_entity.pdbx_description
1 polymer ?
#
loop_
_entity_poly.entity_id
_entity_poly.type
_entity_poly.pdbx_seq_one_letter_code
_entity_poly.pdbx_strand_id
1 'polypeptide(L)'
;MKQFEKGIDRVTVTGSPVIGKSLFLAYFFTQYCTQNPTATVIVASFTTGVMDEVLVWTHEQMEHANEQKEAMLELIQRAEAKAKDEGRPFIRLYDGLPSQLPPRSRVMCCANACHAMHDKERADPRQVTLYMPVWDSDELTGGEEVLYLHMEPPPVDFEIAEERFNTFGGIARVCLSDNEEYVKQTEARLLRTIERISNRAVMVHYALNAENTDWAEVLGGTSIYVPEEGNPLKFTTESPSTYIRHLAVERMMERGF
;
A
#
# COMPACT_ATOMS: atom_id res chain seq x y z
N MET A 1 7.03 -7.24 -4.69
CA MET A 1 6.94 -8.40 -3.73
C MET A 1 8.20 -8.69 -2.89
N LYS A 2 9.32 -7.98 -3.09
CA LYS A 2 10.63 -8.28 -2.45
C LYS A 2 10.65 -8.33 -0.91
N GLN A 3 9.64 -7.79 -0.23
CA GLN A 3 9.52 -7.77 1.24
C GLN A 3 8.85 -9.01 1.84
N PHE A 4 8.27 -9.88 1.02
CA PHE A 4 7.56 -11.09 1.48
C PHE A 4 8.49 -12.31 1.39
N GLU A 5 9.39 -12.45 2.38
CA GLU A 5 10.27 -13.61 2.51
C GLU A 5 9.60 -14.84 3.17
N LYS A 6 10.23 -16.02 3.04
CA LYS A 6 9.72 -17.31 3.56
C LYS A 6 9.33 -17.24 5.04
N GLY A 7 8.14 -17.76 5.37
CA GLY A 7 7.61 -17.88 6.74
C GLY A 7 6.53 -16.84 7.11
N ILE A 8 5.96 -16.15 6.13
CA ILE A 8 4.85 -15.22 6.31
C ILE A 8 3.57 -15.89 5.83
N ASP A 9 2.68 -16.18 6.78
CA ASP A 9 1.41 -16.84 6.48
C ASP A 9 0.24 -15.83 6.51
N ARG A 10 0.51 -14.59 6.96
CA ARG A 10 -0.50 -13.57 7.28
C ARG A 10 -0.01 -12.15 7.00
N VAL A 11 -0.80 -11.41 6.23
CA VAL A 11 -0.58 -10.00 5.87
C VAL A 11 -1.88 -9.22 6.10
N THR A 12 -1.83 -8.22 6.97
CA THR A 12 -2.93 -7.28 7.16
C THR A 12 -2.67 -6.04 6.33
N VAL A 13 -3.50 -5.74 5.34
CA VAL A 13 -3.45 -4.49 4.59
C VAL A 13 -4.37 -3.47 5.26
N THR A 14 -3.79 -2.40 5.80
CA THR A 14 -4.53 -1.34 6.48
C THR A 14 -4.15 0.03 5.93
N GLY A 15 -5.06 0.99 6.12
CA GLY A 15 -4.83 2.38 5.79
C GLY A 15 -6.14 3.12 5.53
N SER A 16 -6.05 4.45 5.52
CA SER A 16 -7.17 5.37 5.29
C SER A 16 -8.00 5.01 4.04
N PRO A 17 -9.29 5.37 3.98
CA PRO A 17 -10.09 5.22 2.77
C PRO A 17 -9.42 5.87 1.55
N VAL A 18 -9.67 5.34 0.34
CA VAL A 18 -9.26 5.93 -0.96
C VAL A 18 -7.75 5.97 -1.23
N ILE A 19 -6.92 5.24 -0.48
CA ILE A 19 -5.46 5.24 -0.66
C ILE A 19 -4.92 4.18 -1.64
N GLY A 20 -5.79 3.45 -2.35
CA GLY A 20 -5.38 2.40 -3.29
C GLY A 20 -5.15 1.01 -2.68
N LYS A 21 -5.75 0.68 -1.52
CA LYS A 21 -5.65 -0.66 -0.91
C LYS A 21 -6.14 -1.78 -1.84
N SER A 22 -7.28 -1.57 -2.48
CA SER A 22 -7.87 -2.54 -3.40
C SER A 22 -6.99 -2.77 -4.63
N LEU A 23 -6.38 -1.70 -5.17
CA LEU A 23 -5.38 -1.77 -6.23
C LEU A 23 -4.16 -2.61 -5.80
N PHE A 24 -3.61 -2.30 -4.62
CA PHE A 24 -2.51 -3.10 -4.08
C PHE A 24 -2.90 -4.57 -3.93
N LEU A 25 -4.07 -4.86 -3.36
CA LEU A 25 -4.55 -6.22 -3.15
C LEU A 25 -4.73 -6.97 -4.47
N ALA A 26 -5.29 -6.34 -5.50
CA ALA A 26 -5.47 -6.95 -6.82
C ALA A 26 -4.13 -7.28 -7.49
N TYR A 27 -3.19 -6.33 -7.47
CA TYR A 27 -1.85 -6.54 -8.00
C TYR A 27 -1.07 -7.61 -7.22
N PHE A 28 -1.06 -7.50 -5.88
CA PHE A 28 -0.42 -8.48 -5.01
C PHE A 28 -0.99 -9.87 -5.24
N PHE A 29 -2.31 -10.01 -5.28
CA PHE A 29 -3.00 -11.26 -5.54
C PHE A 29 -2.54 -11.86 -6.87
N THR A 30 -2.58 -11.08 -7.94
CA THR A 30 -2.21 -11.54 -9.29
C THR A 30 -0.75 -12.02 -9.33
N GLN A 31 0.16 -11.23 -8.78
CA GLN A 31 1.58 -11.55 -8.76
C GLN A 31 1.88 -12.76 -7.85
N TYR A 32 1.24 -12.83 -6.68
CA TYR A 32 1.42 -13.94 -5.74
C TYR A 32 0.92 -15.26 -6.31
N CYS A 33 -0.26 -15.27 -6.94
CA CYS A 33 -0.82 -16.46 -7.59
C CYS A 33 0.01 -16.91 -8.79
N THR A 34 0.59 -15.97 -9.54
CA THR A 34 1.50 -16.29 -10.66
C THR A 34 2.78 -16.97 -10.16
N GLN A 35 3.34 -16.48 -9.05
CA GLN A 35 4.57 -17.05 -8.46
C GLN A 35 4.32 -18.29 -7.61
N ASN A 36 3.10 -18.47 -7.10
CA ASN A 36 2.70 -19.61 -6.27
C ASN A 36 1.39 -20.23 -6.81
N PRO A 37 1.44 -20.93 -7.96
CA PRO A 37 0.23 -21.39 -8.66
C PRO A 37 -0.66 -22.34 -7.86
N THR A 38 -0.11 -23.02 -6.85
CA THR A 38 -0.84 -23.96 -6.00
C THR A 38 -1.19 -23.39 -4.62
N ALA A 39 -0.97 -22.09 -4.40
CA ALA A 39 -1.24 -21.48 -3.11
C ALA A 39 -2.74 -21.27 -2.87
N THR A 40 -3.13 -21.35 -1.60
CA THR A 40 -4.45 -20.90 -1.13
C THR A 40 -4.34 -19.47 -0.65
N VAL A 41 -5.16 -18.56 -1.20
CA VAL A 41 -5.23 -17.16 -0.76
C VAL A 41 -6.55 -16.95 -0.03
N ILE A 42 -6.47 -16.53 1.23
CA ILE A 42 -7.63 -16.27 2.08
C ILE A 42 -7.71 -14.75 2.28
N VAL A 43 -8.69 -14.09 1.69
CA VAL A 43 -8.96 -12.66 1.88
C VAL A 43 -10.07 -12.50 2.90
N ALA A 44 -9.88 -11.64 3.91
CA ALA A 44 -10.96 -11.27 4.83
C ALA A 44 -11.04 -9.75 4.99
N SER A 45 -12.24 -9.19 4.87
CA SER A 45 -12.48 -7.76 5.06
C SER A 45 -12.94 -7.46 6.48
N PHE A 46 -12.56 -6.29 6.99
CA PHE A 46 -12.91 -5.83 8.33
C PHE A 46 -13.39 -4.38 8.36
N THR A 47 -14.61 -4.16 8.81
CA THR A 47 -15.14 -2.83 9.14
C THR A 47 -15.16 -2.64 10.65
N THR A 48 -14.50 -1.58 11.12
CA THR A 48 -14.43 -1.24 12.56
C THR A 48 -13.92 -2.39 13.46
N GLY A 49 -13.11 -3.30 12.91
CA GLY A 49 -12.55 -4.45 13.62
C GLY A 49 -13.43 -5.70 13.64
N VAL A 50 -14.60 -5.65 13.01
CA VAL A 50 -15.50 -6.79 12.81
C VAL A 50 -15.27 -7.34 11.41
N MET A 51 -15.22 -8.67 11.28
CA MET A 51 -15.06 -9.34 9.99
C MET A 51 -16.39 -9.31 9.25
N ASP A 52 -16.40 -8.81 8.01
CA ASP A 52 -17.62 -8.64 7.21
C ASP A 52 -17.75 -9.69 6.11
N GLU A 53 -16.62 -10.03 5.49
CA GLU A 53 -16.56 -10.94 4.34
C GLU A 53 -15.28 -11.77 4.35
N VAL A 54 -15.37 -13.01 3.86
CA VAL A 54 -14.24 -13.88 3.60
C VAL A 54 -14.35 -14.47 2.21
N LEU A 55 -13.25 -14.40 1.47
CA LEU A 55 -13.07 -15.04 0.16
C LEU A 55 -11.86 -15.97 0.23
N VAL A 56 -12.04 -17.22 -0.15
CA VAL A 56 -10.97 -18.20 -0.27
C VAL A 56 -10.78 -18.51 -1.74
N TRP A 57 -9.60 -18.22 -2.25
CA TRP A 57 -9.19 -18.57 -3.59
C TRP A 57 -8.18 -19.71 -3.55
N THR A 58 -8.39 -20.69 -4.42
CA THR A 58 -7.47 -21.78 -4.70
C THR A 58 -7.37 -21.92 -6.22
N HIS A 59 -6.35 -22.63 -6.69
CA HIS A 59 -6.23 -22.95 -8.12
C HIS A 59 -7.41 -23.76 -8.71
N GLU A 60 -8.22 -24.40 -7.86
CA GLU A 60 -9.37 -25.22 -8.26
C GLU A 60 -10.69 -24.44 -8.19
N GLN A 61 -10.84 -23.57 -7.18
CA GLN A 61 -12.13 -22.96 -6.84
C GLN A 61 -11.99 -21.67 -6.06
N MET A 62 -13.04 -20.85 -6.13
CA MET A 62 -13.27 -19.68 -5.28
C MET A 62 -14.50 -19.93 -4.40
N GLU A 63 -14.35 -19.72 -3.10
CA GLU A 63 -15.40 -19.83 -2.10
C GLU A 63 -15.58 -18.49 -1.38
N HIS A 64 -16.81 -18.16 -1.01
CA HIS A 64 -17.15 -16.89 -0.39
C HIS A 64 -18.13 -17.11 0.76
N ALA A 65 -17.94 -16.37 1.86
CA ALA A 65 -18.84 -16.33 3.00
C ALA A 65 -18.96 -14.89 3.52
N ASN A 66 -20.18 -14.48 3.83
CA ASN A 66 -20.51 -13.17 4.39
C ASN A 66 -21.58 -13.31 5.48
N GLU A 67 -21.86 -12.22 6.20
CA GLU A 67 -22.97 -12.01 7.16
C GLU A 67 -22.96 -12.88 8.44
N GLN A 68 -22.54 -14.15 8.35
CA GLN A 68 -22.46 -15.08 9.47
C GLN A 68 -21.01 -15.33 9.87
N LYS A 69 -20.65 -14.87 11.07
CA LYS A 69 -19.29 -14.98 11.61
C LYS A 69 -18.80 -16.42 11.67
N GLU A 70 -19.67 -17.33 12.07
CA GLU A 70 -19.36 -18.76 12.20
C GLU A 70 -19.01 -19.36 10.83
N ALA A 71 -19.82 -19.10 9.79
CA ALA A 71 -19.57 -19.57 8.44
C ALA A 71 -18.24 -19.02 7.88
N MET A 72 -17.94 -17.74 8.14
CA MET A 72 -16.66 -17.13 7.75
C MET A 72 -15.47 -17.79 8.45
N LEU A 73 -15.57 -18.05 9.76
CA LEU A 73 -14.50 -18.71 10.52
C LEU A 73 -14.31 -20.17 10.09
N GLU A 74 -15.40 -20.90 9.83
CA GLU A 74 -15.37 -22.26 9.31
C GLU A 74 -14.69 -22.32 7.94
N LEU A 75 -15.01 -21.38 7.05
CA LEU A 75 -14.38 -21.27 5.74
C LEU A 75 -12.86 -21.06 5.85
N ILE A 76 -12.41 -20.14 6.70
CA ILE A 76 -10.97 -19.91 6.96
C ILE A 76 -10.32 -21.19 7.50
N GLN A 77 -10.90 -21.81 8.53
CA GLN A 77 -10.31 -22.98 9.17
C GLN A 77 -10.21 -24.17 8.22
N ARG A 78 -11.25 -24.41 7.42
CA ARG A 78 -11.27 -25.47 6.40
C ARG A 78 -10.19 -25.24 5.35
N ALA A 79 -10.08 -24.02 4.83
CA ALA A 79 -9.10 -23.66 3.81
C ALA A 79 -7.66 -23.87 4.32
N GLU A 80 -7.37 -23.46 5.56
CA GLU A 80 -6.06 -23.67 6.15
C GLU A 80 -5.73 -25.13 6.45
N ALA A 81 -6.71 -25.89 6.96
CA ALA A 81 -6.53 -27.32 7.21
C ALA A 81 -6.21 -28.05 5.91
N LYS A 82 -7.01 -27.81 4.85
CA LYS A 82 -6.78 -28.39 3.52
C LYS A 82 -5.39 -28.04 2.97
N ALA A 83 -4.99 -26.76 3.04
CA ALA A 83 -3.67 -26.34 2.56
C ALA A 83 -2.53 -27.03 3.34
N LYS A 84 -2.65 -27.16 4.67
CA LYS A 84 -1.66 -27.84 5.50
C LYS A 84 -1.59 -29.33 5.22
N ASP A 85 -2.74 -30.01 5.11
CA ASP A 85 -2.81 -31.45 4.85
C ASP A 85 -2.23 -31.79 3.47
N GLU A 86 -2.40 -30.92 2.49
CA GLU A 86 -1.84 -31.04 1.14
C GLU A 86 -0.38 -30.56 1.03
N GLY A 87 0.19 -30.02 2.11
CA GLY A 87 1.55 -29.44 2.10
C GLY A 87 1.69 -28.22 1.19
N ARG A 88 0.57 -27.52 0.90
CA ARG A 88 0.53 -26.35 0.02
C ARG A 88 0.72 -25.06 0.82
N PRO A 89 1.37 -24.03 0.24
CA PRO A 89 1.46 -22.72 0.88
C PRO A 89 0.08 -22.07 0.94
N PHE A 90 -0.17 -21.30 2.00
CA PHE A 90 -1.34 -20.43 2.07
C PHE A 90 -0.97 -19.07 2.66
N ILE A 91 -1.71 -18.04 2.28
CA ILE A 91 -1.57 -16.68 2.80
C ILE A 91 -2.93 -16.12 3.18
N ARG A 92 -2.98 -15.42 4.32
CA ARG A 92 -4.14 -14.59 4.68
C ARG A 92 -3.88 -13.13 4.34
N LEU A 93 -4.79 -12.51 3.60
CA LEU A 93 -4.81 -11.08 3.31
C LEU A 93 -5.99 -10.45 4.05
N TYR A 94 -5.74 -9.45 4.88
CA TYR A 94 -6.83 -8.73 5.55
C TYR A 94 -7.01 -7.34 4.96
N ASP A 95 -8.21 -6.97 4.52
CA ASP A 95 -8.53 -5.60 4.14
C ASP A 95 -9.20 -4.90 5.33
N GLY A 96 -8.43 -4.04 6.00
CA GLY A 96 -8.84 -3.41 7.25
C GLY A 96 -8.26 -4.08 8.49
N LEU A 97 -8.29 -3.35 9.60
CA LEU A 97 -7.65 -3.78 10.85
C LEU A 97 -8.63 -4.63 11.66
N PRO A 98 -8.33 -5.91 11.97
CA PRO A 98 -9.15 -6.72 12.87
C PRO A 98 -9.10 -6.17 14.30
N SER A 99 -10.16 -6.39 15.07
CA SER A 99 -10.21 -6.04 16.50
C SER A 99 -9.11 -6.72 17.33
N GLN A 100 -8.67 -7.89 16.89
CA GLN A 100 -7.53 -8.60 17.45
C GLN A 100 -6.66 -9.13 16.31
N LEU A 101 -5.42 -8.67 16.25
CA LEU A 101 -4.45 -9.18 15.27
C LEU A 101 -4.00 -10.58 15.66
N PRO A 102 -4.01 -11.55 14.72
CA PRO A 102 -3.44 -12.86 15.00
C PRO A 102 -1.94 -12.78 15.30
N PRO A 103 -1.39 -13.65 16.17
CA PRO A 103 0.04 -13.68 16.44
C PRO A 103 0.87 -13.86 15.16
N ARG A 104 2.04 -13.20 15.09
CA ARG A 104 3.00 -13.24 13.97
C ARG A 104 2.47 -12.72 12.63
N SER A 105 1.43 -11.89 12.64
CA SER A 105 0.98 -11.22 11.42
C SER A 105 1.94 -10.11 11.03
N ARG A 106 2.22 -9.96 9.73
CA ARG A 106 2.78 -8.71 9.20
C ARG A 106 1.64 -7.75 8.89
N VAL A 107 1.81 -6.48 9.23
CA VAL A 107 0.82 -5.45 8.93
C VAL A 107 1.42 -4.55 7.86
N MET A 108 0.82 -4.52 6.68
CA MET A 108 1.17 -3.60 5.62
C MET A 108 0.28 -2.37 5.65
N CYS A 109 0.90 -1.23 5.92
CA CYS A 109 0.29 0.08 5.95
C CYS A 109 0.39 0.72 4.56
N CYS A 110 -0.75 0.85 3.89
CA CYS A 110 -0.89 1.74 2.76
C CYS A 110 -0.93 3.18 3.34
N ALA A 111 0.06 4.00 3.02
CA ALA A 111 0.29 5.25 3.74
C ALA A 111 -0.84 6.29 3.52
N ASN A 112 -1.61 6.54 4.56
CA ASN A 112 -1.83 7.83 5.22
C ASN A 112 -2.27 7.49 6.64
N ALA A 113 -1.40 6.79 7.37
CA ALA A 113 -1.74 6.25 8.68
C ALA A 113 -1.81 7.43 9.66
N CYS A 114 -3.01 7.68 10.19
CA CYS A 114 -3.10 8.53 11.36
C CYS A 114 -2.23 7.90 12.46
N HIS A 115 -1.54 8.73 13.25
CA HIS A 115 -0.69 8.27 14.35
C HIS A 115 -1.40 7.25 15.27
N ALA A 116 -2.73 7.35 15.40
CA ALA A 116 -3.51 6.40 16.18
C ALA A 116 -3.49 4.95 15.64
N MET A 117 -3.25 4.73 14.35
CA MET A 117 -2.99 3.38 13.81
C MET A 117 -1.56 2.93 14.11
N HIS A 118 -0.58 3.82 13.95
CA HIS A 118 0.81 3.54 14.32
C HIS A 118 0.98 3.17 15.80
N ASP A 119 0.27 3.84 16.69
CA ASP A 119 0.34 3.59 18.14
C ASP A 119 -0.29 2.25 18.53
N LYS A 120 -1.36 1.83 17.84
CA LYS A 120 -1.98 0.51 18.04
C LYS A 120 -1.10 -0.62 17.52
N GLU A 121 -0.34 -0.40 16.44
CA GLU A 121 0.56 -1.40 15.84
C GLU A 121 1.87 -1.55 16.60
N ARG A 122 2.41 -0.46 17.18
CA ARG A 122 3.64 -0.50 18.00
C ARG A 122 3.51 -1.29 19.31
N ALA A 123 2.28 -1.64 19.72
CA ALA A 123 2.03 -2.29 21.00
C ALA A 123 2.53 -3.76 21.07
N ASP A 124 2.69 -4.45 19.93
CA ASP A 124 3.21 -5.83 19.91
C ASP A 124 4.55 -5.91 19.14
N PRO A 125 5.69 -6.12 19.82
CA PRO A 125 7.00 -6.20 19.18
C PRO A 125 7.18 -7.42 18.26
N ARG A 126 6.20 -8.33 18.21
CA ARG A 126 6.19 -9.48 17.30
C ARG A 126 5.56 -9.14 15.94
N GLN A 127 4.97 -7.95 15.80
CA GLN A 127 4.37 -7.48 14.56
C GLN A 127 5.41 -6.71 13.74
N VAL A 128 5.36 -6.90 12.44
CA VAL A 128 6.20 -6.18 11.48
C VAL A 128 5.30 -5.23 10.71
N THR A 129 5.43 -3.94 10.96
CA THR A 129 4.80 -2.90 10.14
C THR A 129 5.62 -2.72 8.86
N LEU A 130 4.98 -2.96 7.72
CA LEU A 130 5.48 -2.70 6.38
C LEU A 130 4.76 -1.47 5.83
N TYR A 131 5.37 -0.77 4.89
CA TYR A 131 4.73 0.33 4.19
C TYR A 131 4.52 -0.04 2.72
N MET A 132 3.45 0.45 2.11
CA MET A 132 3.24 0.27 0.68
C MET A 132 4.44 0.85 -0.08
N PRO A 133 5.19 0.03 -0.83
CA PRO A 133 6.32 0.51 -1.59
C PRO A 133 5.82 1.41 -2.73
N VAL A 134 6.69 2.29 -3.21
CA VAL A 134 6.49 2.83 -4.56
C VAL A 134 6.74 1.76 -5.60
N TRP A 135 6.02 1.92 -6.69
CA TRP A 135 6.06 1.00 -7.81
C TRP A 135 7.01 1.59 -8.84
N ASP A 136 7.90 0.75 -9.35
CA ASP A 136 8.67 1.10 -10.54
C ASP A 136 7.76 1.10 -11.79
N SER A 137 8.32 1.51 -12.93
CA SER A 137 7.56 1.59 -14.19
C SER A 137 7.00 0.24 -14.63
N ASP A 138 7.71 -0.86 -14.37
CA ASP A 138 7.25 -2.21 -14.70
C ASP A 138 6.08 -2.63 -13.80
N GLU A 139 6.19 -2.36 -12.49
CA GLU A 139 5.12 -2.61 -11.52
C GLU A 139 3.87 -1.77 -11.85
N LEU A 140 4.02 -0.51 -12.28
CA LEU A 140 2.90 0.33 -12.71
C LEU A 140 2.22 -0.20 -13.97
N THR A 141 3.00 -0.65 -14.96
CA THR A 141 2.48 -1.24 -16.20
C THR A 141 1.68 -2.51 -15.90
N GLY A 142 2.24 -3.41 -15.09
CA GLY A 142 1.49 -4.60 -14.64
C GLY A 142 0.26 -4.25 -13.79
N GLY A 143 0.29 -3.13 -13.06
CA GLY A 143 -0.84 -2.59 -12.34
C GLY A 143 -1.99 -2.13 -13.24
N GLU A 144 -1.65 -1.36 -14.26
CA GLU A 144 -2.57 -0.90 -15.29
C GLU A 144 -3.27 -2.07 -15.97
N GLU A 145 -2.50 -3.04 -16.47
CA GLU A 145 -3.02 -4.23 -17.17
C GLU A 145 -4.04 -4.98 -16.33
N VAL A 146 -3.76 -5.14 -15.03
CA VAL A 146 -4.66 -5.82 -14.08
C VAL A 146 -5.91 -4.99 -13.79
N LEU A 147 -5.76 -3.67 -13.63
CA LEU A 147 -6.87 -2.79 -13.29
C LEU A 147 -7.88 -2.61 -14.43
N TYR A 148 -7.37 -2.48 -15.65
CA TYR A 148 -8.17 -2.08 -16.80
C TYR A 148 -8.32 -3.19 -17.84
N LEU A 149 -8.05 -4.45 -17.46
CA LEU A 149 -8.12 -5.65 -18.30
C LEU A 149 -9.40 -5.79 -19.15
N HIS A 150 -10.49 -5.13 -18.75
CA HIS A 150 -11.80 -5.20 -19.41
C HIS A 150 -12.33 -3.85 -19.90
N MET A 151 -11.48 -2.82 -19.98
CA MET A 151 -11.85 -1.47 -20.41
C MET A 151 -11.17 -1.12 -21.73
N GLU A 152 -11.96 -0.78 -22.76
CA GLU A 152 -11.45 -0.30 -24.04
C GLU A 152 -12.14 1.02 -24.45
N PRO A 153 -11.41 2.15 -24.55
CA PRO A 153 -10.01 2.32 -24.17
C PRO A 153 -9.83 2.30 -22.62
N PRO A 154 -8.63 1.96 -22.11
CA PRO A 154 -8.34 2.10 -20.69
C PRO A 154 -8.38 3.58 -20.28
N PRO A 155 -8.86 3.92 -19.07
CA PRO A 155 -8.92 5.31 -18.60
C PRO A 155 -7.53 5.88 -18.26
N VAL A 156 -6.55 5.00 -17.98
CA VAL A 156 -5.15 5.34 -17.78
C VAL A 156 -4.36 4.31 -18.57
N ASP A 157 -3.57 4.76 -19.53
CA ASP A 157 -2.64 3.93 -20.28
C ASP A 157 -1.21 4.14 -19.78
N PHE A 158 -0.26 3.41 -20.38
CA PHE A 158 1.16 3.54 -20.08
C PHE A 158 1.68 4.98 -20.16
N GLU A 159 1.28 5.76 -21.18
CA GLU A 159 1.79 7.13 -21.37
C GLU A 159 1.33 8.04 -20.21
N ILE A 160 0.05 7.94 -19.84
CA ILE A 160 -0.50 8.68 -18.68
C ILE A 160 0.17 8.22 -17.37
N ALA A 161 0.36 6.92 -17.20
CA ALA A 161 1.01 6.36 -16.02
C ALA A 161 2.48 6.81 -15.91
N GLU A 162 3.20 6.89 -17.02
CA GLU A 162 4.59 7.36 -17.09
C GLU A 162 4.71 8.87 -16.79
N GLU A 163 3.83 9.70 -17.36
CA GLU A 163 3.78 11.14 -17.04
C GLU A 163 3.58 11.36 -15.53
N ARG A 164 2.62 10.61 -14.95
CA ARG A 164 2.35 10.66 -13.51
C ARG A 164 3.49 10.04 -12.70
N PHE A 165 4.19 9.03 -13.21
CA PHE A 165 5.39 8.49 -12.55
C PHE A 165 6.47 9.56 -12.45
N ASN A 166 6.71 10.32 -13.51
CA ASN A 166 7.69 11.42 -13.50
C ASN A 166 7.33 12.50 -12.48
N THR A 167 6.03 12.73 -12.27
CA THR A 167 5.54 13.74 -11.32
C THR A 167 5.54 13.21 -9.88
N PHE A 168 4.93 12.05 -9.63
CA PHE A 168 4.61 11.51 -8.31
C PHE A 168 5.51 10.37 -7.87
N GLY A 169 6.45 9.91 -8.69
CA GLY A 169 7.54 9.03 -8.27
C GLY A 169 7.13 7.59 -7.95
N GLY A 170 6.20 7.03 -8.73
CA GLY A 170 5.78 5.64 -8.53
C GLY A 170 4.73 5.44 -7.44
N ILE A 171 4.08 6.51 -6.97
CA ILE A 171 2.94 6.39 -6.07
C ILE A 171 1.75 5.81 -6.87
N ALA A 172 1.58 4.49 -6.81
CA ALA A 172 0.62 3.73 -7.61
C ALA A 172 -0.81 4.28 -7.56
N ARG A 173 -1.30 4.70 -6.38
CA ARG A 173 -2.65 5.26 -6.22
C ARG A 173 -2.89 6.54 -7.03
N VAL A 174 -1.83 7.32 -7.32
CA VAL A 174 -1.94 8.56 -8.10
C VAL A 174 -1.65 8.24 -9.55
N CYS A 175 -0.62 7.44 -9.82
CA CYS A 175 -0.22 7.07 -11.18
C CYS A 175 -1.34 6.32 -11.92
N LEU A 176 -2.03 5.40 -11.23
CA LEU A 176 -3.09 4.55 -11.77
C LEU A 176 -4.50 5.02 -11.38
N SER A 177 -4.70 6.30 -11.08
CA SER A 177 -6.04 6.82 -10.75
C SER A 177 -6.82 7.15 -12.02
N ASP A 178 -8.03 6.61 -12.16
CA ASP A 178 -9.00 7.02 -13.19
C ASP A 178 -9.67 8.37 -12.88
N ASN A 179 -9.46 8.90 -11.67
CA ASN A 179 -10.00 10.18 -11.23
C ASN A 179 -9.01 11.32 -11.46
N GLU A 180 -9.10 11.95 -12.63
CA GLU A 180 -8.30 13.12 -13.02
C GLU A 180 -8.39 14.29 -12.03
N GLU A 181 -9.55 14.50 -11.40
CA GLU A 181 -9.70 15.57 -10.41
C GLU A 181 -8.87 15.26 -9.16
N TYR A 182 -8.87 14.01 -8.69
CA TYR A 182 -8.03 13.57 -7.57
C TYR A 182 -6.55 13.77 -7.87
N VAL A 183 -6.10 13.43 -9.09
CA VAL A 183 -4.70 13.60 -9.52
C VAL A 183 -4.31 15.08 -9.50
N LYS A 184 -5.12 15.94 -10.12
CA LYS A 184 -4.89 17.40 -10.14
C LYS A 184 -4.92 18.03 -8.76
N GLN A 185 -5.84 17.61 -7.90
CA GLN A 185 -5.89 18.09 -6.51
C GLN A 185 -4.64 17.65 -5.73
N THR A 186 -4.15 16.44 -5.97
CA THR A 186 -2.92 15.91 -5.36
C THR A 186 -1.71 16.68 -5.85
N GLU A 187 -1.60 16.97 -7.15
CA GLU A 187 -0.57 17.82 -7.73
C GLU A 187 -0.60 19.23 -7.12
N ALA A 188 -1.77 19.86 -7.05
CA ALA A 188 -1.90 21.20 -6.47
C ALA A 188 -1.52 21.23 -4.97
N ARG A 189 -1.81 20.17 -4.21
CA ARG A 189 -1.35 20.04 -2.82
C ARG A 189 0.17 19.92 -2.73
N LEU A 190 0.77 19.13 -3.61
CA LEU A 190 2.22 18.99 -3.72
C LEU A 190 2.89 20.33 -4.06
N LEU A 191 2.39 21.06 -5.06
CA LEU A 191 2.94 22.36 -5.45
C LEU A 191 2.84 23.39 -4.31
N ARG A 192 1.68 23.51 -3.66
CA ARG A 192 1.52 24.37 -2.47
C ARG A 192 2.47 23.99 -1.33
N THR A 193 2.77 22.70 -1.18
CA THR A 193 3.72 22.22 -0.17
C THR A 193 5.13 22.70 -0.49
N ILE A 194 5.54 22.57 -1.75
CA ILE A 194 6.84 23.05 -2.23
C ILE A 194 6.94 24.58 -2.07
N GLU A 195 5.88 25.33 -2.37
CA GLU A 195 5.86 26.79 -2.20
C GLU A 195 6.11 27.26 -0.76
N ARG A 196 5.70 26.45 0.22
CA ARG A 196 5.92 26.71 1.66
C ARG A 196 7.37 26.48 2.10
N ILE A 197 8.20 25.85 1.27
CA ILE A 197 9.64 25.71 1.52
C ILE A 197 10.28 27.09 1.38
N SER A 198 10.44 27.76 2.51
CA SER A 198 10.89 29.16 2.56
C SER A 198 12.38 29.32 2.78
N ASN A 199 13.13 28.26 3.11
CA ASN A 199 14.60 28.25 3.21
C ASN A 199 15.15 26.82 3.41
N ARG A 200 16.49 26.69 3.40
CA ARG A 200 17.20 25.43 3.61
C ARG A 200 16.92 24.78 4.96
N ALA A 201 16.80 25.56 6.04
CA ALA A 201 16.52 25.01 7.38
C ALA A 201 15.12 24.40 7.43
N VAL A 202 14.17 25.02 6.74
CA VAL A 202 12.80 24.53 6.55
C VAL A 202 12.80 23.24 5.71
N MET A 203 13.60 23.14 4.65
CA MET A 203 13.79 21.88 3.89
C MET A 203 14.43 20.76 4.73
N VAL A 204 15.49 21.05 5.48
CA VAL A 204 16.15 20.08 6.37
C VAL A 204 15.20 19.66 7.50
N HIS A 205 14.44 20.61 8.04
CA HIS A 205 13.38 20.32 9.00
C HIS A 205 12.30 19.40 8.38
N TYR A 206 11.91 19.61 7.12
CA TYR A 206 10.96 18.75 6.40
C TYR A 206 11.53 17.36 6.04
N ALA A 207 12.80 17.27 5.69
CA ALA A 207 13.46 16.00 5.38
C ALA A 207 13.76 15.15 6.64
N LEU A 208 13.87 15.79 7.82
CA LEU A 208 14.25 15.12 9.07
C LEU A 208 13.12 14.99 10.11
N ASN A 209 12.03 15.77 10.02
CA ASN A 209 10.94 15.79 11.01
C ASN A 209 9.56 15.42 10.42
N ALA A 210 9.52 14.48 9.47
CA ALA A 210 8.27 13.94 8.91
C ALA A 210 7.34 13.28 9.96
N GLU A 211 7.77 13.18 11.23
CA GLU A 211 7.05 12.57 12.35
C GLU A 211 6.03 13.51 13.05
N ASN A 212 5.84 14.75 12.58
CA ASN A 212 4.91 15.72 13.20
C ASN A 212 3.58 15.85 12.42
N THR A 213 2.47 15.76 13.14
CA THR A 213 1.09 15.47 12.67
C THR A 213 0.53 16.37 11.57
N ASP A 214 0.95 17.63 11.45
CA ASP A 214 0.47 18.54 10.40
C ASP A 214 1.06 18.23 9.02
N TRP A 215 2.23 17.57 8.96
CA TRP A 215 2.91 17.28 7.70
C TRP A 215 2.70 15.85 7.20
N ALA A 216 2.31 14.90 8.05
CA ALA A 216 1.81 13.61 7.59
C ALA A 216 0.54 13.77 6.71
N GLU A 217 -0.21 14.86 6.84
CA GLU A 217 -1.36 15.18 6.00
C GLU A 217 -0.96 15.94 4.71
N VAL A 218 0.09 16.76 4.78
CA VAL A 218 0.60 17.60 3.67
C VAL A 218 1.57 16.85 2.76
N LEU A 219 2.44 16.01 3.34
CA LEU A 219 3.28 15.01 2.68
C LEU A 219 2.63 13.63 2.64
N GLY A 220 1.46 13.41 3.25
CA GLY A 220 0.70 12.16 3.16
C GLY A 220 0.26 11.79 1.75
N GLY A 221 0.42 12.74 0.82
CA GLY A 221 0.30 12.56 -0.62
C GLY A 221 1.57 12.05 -1.31
N THR A 222 2.76 12.33 -0.74
CA THR A 222 4.03 12.41 -1.48
C THR A 222 5.23 11.77 -0.79
N SER A 223 5.37 11.78 0.53
CA SER A 223 6.47 11.08 1.19
C SER A 223 6.34 9.56 1.04
N ILE A 224 7.42 8.93 0.57
CA ILE A 224 7.50 7.48 0.45
C ILE A 224 8.22 6.94 1.67
N TYR A 225 7.63 5.94 2.32
CA TYR A 225 8.34 5.12 3.30
C TYR A 225 9.15 4.06 2.55
N VAL A 226 10.47 4.19 2.59
CA VAL A 226 11.41 3.25 1.99
C VAL A 226 12.01 2.39 3.11
N PRO A 227 11.70 1.08 3.18
CA PRO A 227 12.30 0.22 4.17
C PRO A 227 13.80 0.04 3.92
N GLU A 228 14.59 -0.07 5.00
CA GLU A 228 16.02 -0.38 4.91
C GLU A 228 16.23 -1.78 4.34
N GLU A 229 17.22 -1.91 3.45
CA GLU A 229 17.61 -3.19 2.87
C GLU A 229 18.03 -4.17 3.98
N GLY A 230 17.42 -5.35 4.02
CA GLY A 230 17.66 -6.38 5.04
C GLY A 230 16.99 -6.13 6.39
N ASN A 231 16.32 -4.99 6.61
CA ASN A 231 15.50 -4.77 7.80
C ASN A 231 14.26 -3.92 7.50
N PRO A 232 13.12 -4.56 7.14
CA PRO A 232 11.90 -3.84 6.81
C PRO A 232 11.23 -3.15 8.01
N LEU A 233 11.73 -3.35 9.24
CA LEU A 233 11.28 -2.63 10.45
C LEU A 233 11.91 -1.24 10.59
N LYS A 234 13.01 -0.99 9.88
CA LYS A 234 13.61 0.33 9.78
C LYS A 234 13.25 0.91 8.43
N PHE A 235 12.97 2.20 8.39
CA PHE A 235 12.60 2.88 7.17
C PHE A 235 13.16 4.29 7.15
N THR A 236 13.45 4.77 5.95
CA THR A 236 13.70 6.17 5.65
C THR A 236 12.50 6.75 4.94
N THR A 237 12.31 8.06 5.04
CA THR A 237 11.40 8.79 4.18
C THR A 237 12.16 9.29 2.96
N GLU A 238 11.70 8.96 1.76
CA GLU A 238 12.25 9.51 0.52
C GLU A 238 11.28 10.49 -0.13
N SER A 239 11.85 11.51 -0.77
CA SER A 239 11.11 12.39 -1.66
C SER A 239 10.71 11.60 -2.91
N PRO A 240 9.44 11.71 -3.33
CA PRO A 240 8.83 10.79 -4.28
C PRO A 240 9.49 10.75 -5.65
N SER A 241 9.84 11.90 -6.22
CA SER A 241 10.43 11.95 -7.56
C SER A 241 11.62 12.89 -7.64
N THR A 242 12.53 12.60 -8.56
CA THR A 242 13.62 13.50 -8.95
C THR A 242 13.06 14.85 -9.43
N TYR A 243 11.89 14.85 -10.07
CA TYR A 243 11.15 16.06 -10.44
C TYR A 243 10.82 16.93 -9.22
N ILE A 244 10.27 16.34 -8.15
CA ILE A 244 9.93 17.08 -6.92
C ILE A 244 11.18 17.64 -6.25
N ARG A 245 12.29 16.89 -6.28
CA ARG A 245 13.59 17.38 -5.79
C ARG A 245 14.09 18.57 -6.63
N HIS A 246 14.05 18.47 -7.96
CA HIS A 246 14.46 19.55 -8.85
C HIS A 246 13.58 20.80 -8.69
N LEU A 247 12.26 20.64 -8.67
CA LEU A 247 11.32 21.73 -8.51
C LEU A 247 11.51 22.45 -7.16
N ALA A 248 11.75 21.70 -6.07
CA ALA A 248 12.06 22.30 -4.78
C ALA A 248 13.39 23.08 -4.81
N VAL A 249 14.40 22.57 -5.51
CA VAL A 249 15.70 23.23 -5.67
C VAL A 249 15.60 24.49 -6.53
N GLU A 250 14.89 24.45 -7.67
CA GLU A 250 14.66 25.62 -8.53
C GLU A 250 13.99 26.76 -7.77
N ARG A 251 12.95 26.48 -6.98
CA ARG A 251 12.28 27.49 -6.16
C ARG A 251 13.17 28.09 -5.08
N MET A 252 14.14 27.33 -4.57
CA MET A 252 15.13 27.88 -3.65
C MET A 252 16.09 28.83 -4.36
N MET A 253 16.54 28.48 -5.57
CA MET A 253 17.40 29.35 -6.38
C MET A 253 16.67 30.65 -6.77
N GLU A 254 15.40 30.58 -7.17
CA GLU A 254 14.56 31.75 -7.48
C GLU A 254 14.43 32.73 -6.31
N ARG A 255 14.51 32.22 -5.08
CA ARG A 255 14.37 33.00 -3.84
C ARG A 255 15.72 33.44 -3.25
N GLY A 256 16.84 33.13 -3.93
CA GLY A 256 18.18 33.60 -3.55
C GLY A 256 18.80 32.88 -2.35
N PHE A 257 18.47 31.59 -2.16
CA PHE A 257 19.05 30.73 -1.13
C PHE A 257 20.27 29.94 -1.60
#